data_AF-B9XKK4-F1
#
_entry.id   AF-B9XKK4-F1
#
_cell.length_a   1.000
_cell.length_b   1.000
_cell.length_c   1.000
_cell.angle_alpha   90.00
_cell.angle_beta   90.00
_cell.angle_gamma   90.00
#
_symmetry.space_group_name_H-M   'P 1'
#
loop_
_entity.id
_entity.type
_entity.pdbx_description
1 polymer ?
#
loop_
_entity_poly.entity_id
_entity_poly.type
_entity_poly.pdbx_seq_one_letter_code
_entity_poly.pdbx_strand_id
1 'polypeptide(L)' 'MVNDSSPEQFPIRLLQHKQTHLYYKSPGDWTSSLEEADHFTDLSSAALICRHQHLEEVEVVLNFGQPTYDIRLSVLP' A
#
# COMPACT_ATOMS: atom_id res chain seq x y z
N MET A 1 -10.99 21.54 26.65
CA MET A 1 -10.12 21.57 25.45
C MET A 1 -9.39 20.25 25.43
N VAL A 2 -9.83 19.31 24.59
CA VAL A 2 -9.12 18.04 24.41
C VAL A 2 -7.99 18.35 23.43
N ASN A 3 -6.74 18.26 23.89
CA ASN A 3 -5.60 18.29 22.99
C ASN A 3 -5.66 16.99 22.18
N ASP A 4 -6.30 17.08 21.02
CA ASP A 4 -6.30 16.03 20.01
C ASP A 4 -4.93 16.09 19.31
N SER A 5 -3.91 15.61 20.01
CA SER A 5 -2.56 15.43 19.49
C SER A 5 -2.36 13.96 19.16
N SER A 6 -3.32 13.34 18.47
CA SER A 6 -2.99 12.16 17.69
C SER A 6 -2.04 12.61 16.60
N PRO A 7 -0.81 12.06 16.49
CA PRO A 7 0.04 12.33 15.34
C PRO A 7 -0.83 12.03 14.11
N GLU A 8 -0.93 12.97 13.17
CA GLU A 8 -1.66 12.76 11.94
C GLU A 8 -1.15 11.44 11.34
N GLN A 9 -1.91 10.36 11.52
CA GLN A 9 -1.59 9.06 10.96
C GLN A 9 -1.94 9.21 9.48
N PHE A 10 -0.99 9.75 8.73
CA PHE A 10 -1.08 9.80 7.29
C PHE A 10 -1.28 8.36 6.80
N PRO A 11 -2.18 8.15 5.82
CA PRO A 11 -2.44 6.81 5.33
C PRO A 11 -1.15 6.18 4.80
N ILE A 12 -0.90 4.93 5.21
CA ILE A 12 0.21 4.14 4.68
C ILE A 12 -0.19 3.69 3.28
N ARG A 13 0.71 3.83 2.31
CA ARG A 13 0.45 3.42 0.93
C ARG A 13 1.22 2.17 0.64
N LEU A 14 0.53 1.13 0.21
CA LEU A 14 1.06 -0.20 0.02
C LEU A 14 0.65 -0.70 -1.36
N LEU A 15 1.45 -1.58 -1.95
CA LEU A 15 1.03 -2.37 -3.10
C LEU A 15 0.56 -3.73 -2.61
N GLN A 16 -0.60 -4.17 -3.09
CA GLN A 16 -1.17 -5.47 -2.75
C GLN A 16 -1.53 -6.24 -4.02
N HIS A 17 -1.25 -7.54 -4.03
CA HIS A 17 -1.69 -8.43 -5.09
C HIS A 17 -3.18 -8.75 -4.92
N LYS A 18 -3.98 -8.56 -5.98
CA LYS A 18 -5.45 -8.62 -5.92
C LYS A 18 -5.98 -10.00 -5.53
N GLN A 19 -5.30 -11.07 -5.95
CA GLN A 19 -5.78 -12.45 -5.72
C GLN A 19 -5.33 -13.04 -4.38
N THR A 20 -4.08 -12.77 -3.99
CA THR A 20 -3.47 -13.38 -2.79
C THR A 20 -3.56 -12.49 -1.56
N HIS A 21 -3.90 -11.20 -1.76
CA HIS A 21 -3.92 -10.17 -0.72
C HIS A 21 -2.58 -9.99 0.02
N LEU A 22 -1.47 -10.46 -0.56
CA LEU A 22 -0.14 -10.20 -0.03
C LEU A 22 0.33 -8.81 -0.45
N TYR A 23 1.04 -8.14 0.45
CA TYR A 23 1.67 -6.86 0.23
C TYR A 23 3.06 -7.03 -0.38
N TYR A 24 3.41 -6.12 -1.29
CA TYR A 24 4.73 -6.06 -1.87
C TYR A 24 5.75 -5.70 -0.78
N LYS A 25 6.84 -6.47 -0.70
CA LYS A 25 7.95 -6.25 0.24
C LYS A 25 9.22 -5.84 -0.49
N SER A 26 9.58 -6.61 -1.53
CA SER A 26 10.74 -6.34 -2.37
C SER A 26 10.60 -7.11 -3.70
N PRO A 27 11.48 -6.91 -4.69
CA PRO A 27 11.38 -7.60 -5.97
C PRO A 27 11.30 -9.13 -5.82
N GLY A 28 10.17 -9.71 -6.25
CA GLY A 28 9.91 -11.15 -6.14
C GLY A 28 9.44 -11.63 -4.77
N ASP A 29 9.31 -10.75 -3.77
CA ASP A 29 8.94 -11.11 -2.40
C ASP A 29 7.67 -10.38 -1.92
N TRP A 30 6.79 -11.14 -1.27
CA TRP A 30 5.46 -10.71 -0.86
C TRP A 30 5.18 -11.17 0.57
N THR A 31 4.48 -10.34 1.35
CA THR A 31 4.25 -10.59 2.77
C THR A 31 2.80 -10.35 3.16
N SER A 32 2.31 -11.06 4.18
CA SER A 32 1.00 -10.77 4.79
C SER A 32 1.10 -9.70 5.90
N SER A 33 2.32 -9.29 6.27
CA SER A 33 2.58 -8.31 7.33
C SER A 33 2.67 -6.89 6.78
N LEU A 34 1.87 -5.98 7.32
CA LEU A 34 1.94 -4.54 6.98
C LEU A 34 3.27 -3.90 7.42
N GLU A 35 3.88 -4.41 8.49
CA GLU A 35 5.15 -3.88 9.03
C GLU A 35 6.35 -4.26 8.16
N GLU A 36 6.26 -5.39 7.45
CA GLU A 36 7.32 -5.84 6.54
C GLU A 36 7.11 -5.38 5.10
N ALA A 37 5.93 -4.84 4.78
CA ALA A 37 5.62 -4.36 3.46
C ALA A 37 6.39 -3.07 3.13
N ASP A 38 6.65 -2.84 1.85
CA ASP A 38 7.25 -1.59 1.40
C ASP A 38 6.22 -0.45 1.41
N HIS A 39 6.64 0.73 1.86
CA HIS A 39 5.75 1.88 2.08
C HIS A 39 6.04 2.96 1.05
N PHE A 40 5.01 3.40 0.33
CA PHE A 40 5.16 4.37 -0.74
C PHE A 40 4.83 5.80 -0.28
N THR A 41 5.75 6.72 -0.58
CA THR A 41 5.62 8.14 -0.25
C THR A 41 4.49 8.82 -1.02
N ASP A 42 4.12 8.29 -2.17
CA ASP A 42 3.11 8.84 -3.08
C ASP A 42 2.64 7.76 -4.08
N LEU A 43 1.57 8.04 -4.82
CA LEU A 43 1.02 7.09 -5.79
C LEU A 43 1.93 6.89 -7.01
N SER A 44 2.74 7.89 -7.36
CA SER A 44 3.59 7.83 -8.56
C SER A 44 4.77 6.89 -8.35
N SER A 45 5.37 6.89 -7.15
CA SER A 45 6.41 5.94 -6.77
C SER A 45 5.90 4.49 -6.78
N ALA A 46 4.69 4.25 -6.26
CA ALA A 46 4.05 2.93 -6.36
C ALA A 46 3.85 2.49 -7.82
N ALA A 47 3.28 3.36 -8.66
CA ALA A 47 3.07 3.08 -10.08
C ALA A 47 4.39 2.84 -10.85
N LEU A 48 5.44 3.58 -10.52
CA LEU A 48 6.78 3.39 -11.09
C LEU A 48 7.34 2.01 -10.74
N ILE A 49 7.19 1.56 -9.49
CA ILE A 49 7.62 0.21 -9.09
C ILE A 49 6.84 -0.85 -9.84
N CYS A 50 5.50 -0.72 -9.97
CA CYS A 50 4.71 -1.66 -10.76
C CYS A 50 5.25 -1.79 -12.19
N ARG A 51 5.53 -0.65 -12.85
CA ARG A 51 6.06 -0.65 -14.21
C ARG A 51 7.47 -1.24 -14.30
N HIS A 52 8.36 -0.88 -13.37
CA HIS A 52 9.77 -1.30 -13.41
C HIS A 52 9.96 -2.79 -13.08
N GLN A 53 9.12 -3.33 -12.20
CA GLN A 53 9.18 -4.72 -11.76
C GLN A 53 8.17 -5.61 -12.51
N HIS A 54 7.45 -5.06 -13.51
CA HIS A 54 6.40 -5.74 -14.26
C HIS A 54 5.37 -6.43 -13.34
N LEU A 55 4.93 -5.71 -12.30
CA LEU A 55 3.91 -6.21 -11.39
C LEU A 55 2.54 -6.09 -12.05
N GLU A 56 1.87 -7.22 -12.21
CA GLU A 56 0.51 -7.33 -12.73
C GLU A 56 -0.46 -7.69 -11.61
N GLU A 57 -1.76 -7.48 -11.84
CA GLU A 57 -2.81 -7.84 -10.88
C GLU A 57 -2.59 -7.23 -9.48
N VAL A 58 -2.11 -5.98 -9.43
CA VAL A 58 -1.87 -5.25 -8.17
C VAL A 58 -2.81 -4.06 -8.01
N GLU A 59 -3.02 -3.67 -6.76
CA GLU A 59 -3.71 -2.46 -6.35
C GLU A 59 -2.89 -1.68 -5.33
N VAL A 60 -3.03 -0.36 -5.34
CA VAL A 60 -2.52 0.49 -4.27
C VAL A 60 -3.57 0.54 -3.17
N VAL A 61 -3.15 0.18 -1.95
CA VAL A 61 -3.97 0.27 -0.74
C VAL A 61 -3.52 1.50 0.06
N LEU A 62 -4.44 2.43 0.29
CA LEU A 62 -4.28 3.51 1.26
C LEU A 62 -4.86 3.00 2.58
N ASN A 63 -3.99 2.59 3.49
CA ASN A 63 -4.36 2.03 4.79
C ASN A 63 -4.43 3.13 5.85
N PHE A 64 -5.60 3.26 6.50
CA PHE A 64 -5.84 4.28 7.55
C PHE A 64 -5.79 3.70 8.97
N GLY A 65 -5.18 2.52 9.15
CA GLY A 65 -5.17 1.78 10.42
C GLY A 65 -6.49 1.09 10.77
N GLN A 66 -7.55 1.32 10.00
CA GLN A 66 -8.86 0.69 10.15
C GLN A 66 -9.36 0.21 8.78
N PRO A 67 -9.42 -1.11 8.52
CA PRO A 67 -9.68 -1.67 7.19
C PRO A 67 -10.95 -1.15 6.50
N THR A 68 -11.98 -0.78 7.27
CA THR A 68 -13.25 -0.22 6.74
C THR A 68 -13.06 1.10 5.98
N TYR A 69 -11.98 1.83 6.26
CA TYR A 69 -11.67 3.10 5.61
C TYR A 69 -10.59 2.99 4.53
N ASP A 70 -10.05 1.78 4.32
CA ASP A 70 -9.00 1.59 3.34
C ASP A 70 -9.52 1.85 1.92
N ILE A 71 -8.77 2.64 1.16
CA ILE A 71 -9.07 2.92 -0.25
C ILE A 71 -8.18 2.01 -1.10
N ARG A 72 -8.80 1.34 -2.09
CA ARG A 72 -8.11 0.45 -3.03
C ARG A 72 -8.20 1.01 -4.44
N LEU A 73 -7.05 1.22 -5.07
CA LEU A 73 -6.93 1.73 -6.43
C LEU A 73 -6.27 0.66 -7.29
N SER A 74 -7.02 0.09 -8.23
CA SER A 74 -6.44 -0.85 -9.20
C SER A 74 -5.40 -0.15 -10.06
N VAL A 75 -4.20 -0.72 -10.14
CA VAL A 75 -3.21 -0.31 -11.13
C VAL A 75 -3.59 -0.99 -12.44
N LEU A 76 -3.90 -0.19 -13.46
CA LEU A 76 -4.15 -0.70 -14.80
C LEU A 76 -2.80 -0.87 -15.52
N PRO A 77 -2.64 -1.94 -16.33
CA PRO A 77 -1.43 -2.19 -17.11
C PRO A 77 -1.13 -1.09 -18.13
#